data_AF-A0A4Y2V092-F1
#
_entry.id   AF-A0A4Y2V092-F1
#
_cell.length_a   1.000
_cell.length_b   1.000
_cell.length_c   1.000
_cell.angle_alpha   90.00
_cell.angle_beta   90.00
_cell.angle_gamma   90.00
#
_symmetry.space_group_name_H-M   'P 1'
#
loop_
_entity.id
_entity.type
_entity.pdbx_description
1 polymer ?
#
loop_
_entity_poly.entity_id
_entity_poly.type
_entity_poly.pdbx_seq_one_letter_code
_entity_poly.pdbx_strand_id
1 'polypeptide(L)'
;MISLLLEHFNEKSEAVFISVDSSVTAKDVESMIGLPITPCLISSGDDSVATSYMVAVDKKIINEEIKSFETGFFMVFAAYYILNIEYAEMAGATLEFIQRCFLRMNPDKGSKASRNKKKKCAMNQKVLSLLNKLMDFEWC
;
A
#
# COMPACT_ATOMS: atom_id res chain seq x y z
N MET A 1 -8.23 -8.39 3.68
CA MET A 1 -7.14 -9.02 2.89
C MET A 1 -5.83 -8.27 3.01
N ILE A 2 -5.77 -6.97 2.70
CA ILE A 2 -4.50 -6.19 2.76
C ILE A 2 -3.90 -6.19 4.17
N SER A 3 -4.71 -5.98 5.21
CA SER A 3 -4.26 -6.07 6.61
C SER A 3 -3.69 -7.44 6.99
N LEU A 4 -4.21 -8.53 6.41
CA LEU A 4 -3.68 -9.87 6.63
C LEU A 4 -2.31 -10.05 5.99
N LEU A 5 -2.08 -9.45 4.82
CA LEU A 5 -0.77 -9.49 4.15
C LEU A 5 0.26 -8.65 4.91
N LEU A 6 -0.14 -7.47 5.39
CA LEU A 6 0.72 -6.61 6.23
C LEU A 6 1.18 -7.37 7.48
N GLU A 7 0.24 -7.98 8.21
CA GLU A 7 0.54 -8.80 9.38
C GLU A 7 1.44 -9.99 9.03
N HIS A 8 1.11 -10.74 7.97
CA HIS A 8 1.89 -11.89 7.54
C HIS A 8 3.34 -11.53 7.18
N PHE A 9 3.56 -10.37 6.56
CA PHE A 9 4.89 -9.90 6.20
C PHE A 9 5.60 -9.13 7.30
N ASN A 10 4.98 -8.95 8.47
CA ASN A 10 5.45 -8.09 9.56
C ASN A 10 5.74 -6.66 9.06
N GLU A 11 4.78 -6.11 8.33
CA GLU A 11 4.77 -4.80 7.69
C GLU A 11 3.76 -3.88 8.38
N LYS A 12 3.98 -2.56 8.27
CA LYS A 12 3.23 -1.55 9.03
C LYS A 12 2.13 -0.94 8.18
N SER A 13 0.89 -0.96 8.70
CA SER A 13 -0.27 -0.40 8.01
C SER A 13 -0.11 1.10 7.76
N GLU A 14 0.52 1.80 8.70
CA GLU A 14 0.76 3.25 8.70
C GLU A 14 1.68 3.71 7.56
N ALA A 15 2.34 2.77 6.87
CA ALA A 15 3.12 3.05 5.68
C ALA A 15 2.24 3.37 4.46
N VAL A 16 0.97 2.95 4.46
CA VAL A 16 0.04 3.06 3.32
C VAL A 16 -1.34 3.56 3.74
N PHE A 17 -1.79 3.31 4.98
CA PHE A 17 -3.10 3.67 5.50
C PHE A 17 -2.95 4.53 6.76
N ILE A 18 -3.58 5.70 6.79
CA ILE A 18 -3.57 6.62 7.93
C ILE A 18 -5.01 6.90 8.34
N SER A 19 -5.39 6.57 9.58
CA SER A 19 -6.73 6.87 10.10
C SER A 19 -6.70 8.18 10.87
N VAL A 20 -7.65 9.07 10.59
CA VAL A 20 -7.80 10.36 11.26
C VAL A 20 -9.24 10.55 11.74
N ASP A 21 -9.46 11.43 12.71
CA ASP A 21 -10.83 11.78 13.10
C ASP A 21 -11.59 12.41 11.92
N SER A 22 -12.90 12.18 11.86
CA SER A 22 -13.79 12.73 10.84
C SER A 22 -13.80 14.27 10.75
N SER A 23 -13.40 14.98 11.81
CA SER A 23 -13.31 16.43 11.83
C SER A 23 -12.02 16.98 11.21
N VAL A 24 -11.03 16.13 10.90
CA VAL A 24 -9.72 16.54 10.39
C VAL A 24 -9.83 16.95 8.91
N THR A 25 -9.33 18.14 8.57
CA THR A 25 -9.33 18.65 7.19
C THR A 25 -8.08 18.23 6.43
N ALA A 26 -8.10 18.34 5.10
CA ALA A 26 -6.91 18.09 4.27
C ALA A 26 -5.68 18.91 4.71
N LYS A 27 -5.87 20.19 5.12
CA LYS A 27 -4.77 21.03 5.61
C LYS A 27 -4.18 20.51 6.92
N ASP A 28 -5.03 20.01 7.81
CA ASP A 28 -4.58 19.40 9.06
C ASP A 28 -3.78 18.14 8.75
N VAL A 29 -4.24 17.31 7.80
CA VAL A 29 -3.51 16.12 7.34
C VAL A 29 -2.13 16.47 6.81
N GLU A 30 -2.01 17.46 5.91
CA GLU A 30 -0.71 17.89 5.36
C GLU A 30 0.26 18.41 6.42
N SER A 31 -0.26 18.91 7.55
CA SER A 31 0.57 19.38 8.67
C SER A 31 1.07 18.26 9.59
N MET A 32 0.57 17.03 9.43
CA MET A 32 0.98 15.90 10.27
C MET A 32 2.42 15.49 10.03
N ILE A 33 3.20 15.46 11.13
CA ILE A 33 4.61 15.05 11.12
C ILE A 33 4.79 13.63 10.56
N GLY A 34 3.84 12.74 10.85
CA GLY A 34 3.88 11.33 10.47
C GLY A 34 3.37 11.01 9.06
N LEU A 35 2.94 12.00 8.26
CA LEU A 35 2.39 11.75 6.93
C LEU A 35 3.49 11.18 6.01
N PRO A 36 3.28 10.01 5.37
CA PRO A 36 4.24 9.42 4.46
C PRO A 36 4.59 10.32 3.26
N ILE A 37 5.85 10.22 2.82
CA ILE A 37 6.28 10.83 1.54
C ILE A 37 5.83 9.99 0.33
N THR A 38 5.64 8.69 0.53
CA THR A 38 5.09 7.78 -0.49
C THR A 38 3.58 7.90 -0.56
N PRO A 39 2.95 7.55 -1.70
CA PRO A 39 1.50 7.48 -1.80
C PRO A 39 0.84 6.75 -0.63
N CYS A 40 -0.14 7.38 0.02
CA CYS A 40 -0.89 6.80 1.12
C CYS A 40 -2.37 7.21 1.08
N LEU A 41 -3.21 6.36 1.65
CA LEU A 41 -4.65 6.54 1.79
C LEU A 41 -4.95 6.99 3.21
N ILE A 42 -5.73 8.06 3.34
CA ILE A 42 -6.18 8.58 4.62
C ILE A 42 -7.65 8.23 4.76
N SER A 43 -8.04 7.56 5.85
CA SER A 43 -9.43 7.28 6.21
C SER A 43 -9.92 8.32 7.21
N SER A 44 -11.08 8.93 6.93
CA SER A 44 -11.76 9.81 7.88
C SER A 44 -12.74 9.00 8.72
N GLY A 45 -12.43 8.85 10.01
CA GLY A 45 -13.11 7.95 10.95
C GLY A 45 -12.30 6.68 11.20
N ASP A 46 -12.77 5.87 12.16
CA ASP A 46 -12.18 4.55 12.42
C ASP A 46 -12.34 3.62 11.21
N ASP A 47 -11.42 2.67 11.04
CA ASP A 47 -11.31 1.82 9.84
C ASP A 47 -12.59 1.01 9.56
N SER A 48 -13.38 0.75 10.61
CA SER A 48 -14.65 0.04 10.52
C SER A 48 -15.84 0.90 10.06
N VAL A 49 -15.70 2.23 10.13
CA VAL A 49 -16.80 3.21 9.93
C VAL A 49 -16.41 4.37 9.01
N ALA A 50 -15.23 4.33 8.37
CA ALA A 50 -14.76 5.40 7.50
C ALA A 50 -15.73 5.66 6.34
N THR A 51 -16.20 6.91 6.23
CA THR A 51 -17.18 7.32 5.20
C THR A 51 -16.57 8.13 4.06
N SER A 52 -15.31 8.54 4.22
CA SER A 52 -14.56 9.26 3.20
C SER A 52 -13.08 8.99 3.33
N TYR A 53 -12.39 9.17 2.21
CA TYR A 53 -10.96 8.95 2.10
C TYR A 53 -10.30 10.12 1.36
N MET A 54 -9.02 10.31 1.66
CA MET A 54 -8.15 11.23 0.93
C MET A 54 -6.91 10.47 0.47
N VAL A 55 -6.26 10.93 -0.60
CA VAL A 55 -4.99 10.38 -1.06
C VAL A 55 -3.93 11.46 -0.94
N ALA A 56 -2.82 11.13 -0.30
CA ALA A 56 -1.65 11.98 -0.23
C ALA A 56 -0.47 11.37 -0.97
N VAL A 57 0.34 12.24 -1.58
CA VAL A 57 1.65 11.94 -2.14
C VAL A 57 2.60 13.07 -1.75
N ASP A 58 3.81 12.75 -1.32
CA ASP A 58 4.82 13.74 -0.89
C ASP A 58 4.25 14.75 0.13
N LYS A 59 3.50 14.22 1.10
CA LYS A 59 2.82 14.99 2.15
C LYS A 59 1.80 16.02 1.66
N LYS A 60 1.32 15.88 0.42
CA LYS A 60 0.30 16.73 -0.18
C LYS A 60 -0.94 15.95 -0.55
N ILE A 61 -2.10 16.48 -0.20
CA ILE A 61 -3.39 15.89 -0.56
C ILE A 61 -3.63 16.16 -2.04
N ILE A 62 -3.73 15.08 -2.82
CA ILE A 62 -3.96 15.15 -4.26
C ILE A 62 -5.41 14.87 -4.64
N ASN A 63 -6.18 14.26 -3.73
CA ASN A 63 -7.61 14.04 -3.87
C ASN A 63 -8.24 13.86 -2.48
N GLU A 64 -9.33 14.56 -2.19
CA GLU A 64 -10.02 14.55 -0.89
C GLU A 64 -11.48 14.06 -0.95
N GLU A 65 -12.01 13.80 -2.16
CA GLU A 65 -13.43 13.50 -2.37
C GLU A 65 -13.70 12.03 -2.69
N ILE A 66 -13.06 11.11 -1.95
CA ILE A 66 -13.17 9.68 -2.23
C ILE A 66 -14.17 9.04 -1.26
N LYS A 67 -15.14 8.29 -1.78
CA LYS A 67 -16.22 7.66 -1.00
C LYS A 67 -16.03 6.17 -0.75
N SER A 68 -15.11 5.52 -1.46
CA SER A 68 -14.86 4.09 -1.35
C SER A 68 -13.38 3.82 -1.10
N PHE A 69 -13.14 2.84 -0.23
CA PHE A 69 -11.80 2.36 0.08
C PHE A 69 -11.08 1.89 -1.19
N GLU A 70 -11.77 1.12 -2.03
CA GLU A 70 -11.19 0.51 -3.23
C GLU A 70 -10.72 1.57 -4.22
N THR A 71 -11.53 2.60 -4.47
CA THR A 71 -11.15 3.69 -5.38
C THR A 71 -9.93 4.44 -4.84
N GLY A 72 -9.91 4.75 -3.54
CA GLY A 72 -8.77 5.42 -2.92
C GLY A 72 -7.51 4.57 -2.94
N PHE A 73 -7.63 3.28 -2.61
CA PHE A 73 -6.51 2.35 -2.66
C PHE A 73 -5.97 2.18 -4.09
N PHE A 74 -6.84 2.08 -5.10
CA PHE A 74 -6.38 2.04 -6.49
C PHE A 74 -5.70 3.33 -6.92
N MET A 75 -6.13 4.50 -6.44
CA MET A 75 -5.43 5.76 -6.69
C MET A 75 -4.04 5.79 -6.06
N VAL A 76 -3.90 5.35 -4.79
CA VAL A 76 -2.59 5.17 -4.13
C VAL A 76 -1.71 4.23 -4.93
N PHE A 77 -2.26 3.08 -5.33
CA PHE A 77 -1.52 2.08 -6.08
C PHE A 77 -1.08 2.62 -7.44
N ALA A 78 -1.97 3.31 -8.16
CA ALA A 78 -1.66 3.93 -9.45
C ALA A 78 -0.60 5.02 -9.34
N ALA A 79 -0.60 5.83 -8.26
CA ALA A 79 0.39 6.87 -8.02
C ALA A 79 1.82 6.32 -7.96
N TYR A 80 2.05 5.12 -7.39
CA TYR A 80 3.37 4.47 -7.43
C TYR A 80 3.89 4.25 -8.86
N TYR A 81 3.00 4.00 -9.82
CA TYR A 81 3.38 3.78 -11.21
C TYR A 81 3.49 5.06 -12.00
N ILE A 82 2.47 5.91 -11.94
CA ILE A 82 2.39 7.18 -12.69
C ILE A 82 3.56 8.09 -12.31
N LEU A 83 3.86 8.21 -11.02
CA LEU A 83 4.89 9.12 -10.51
C LEU A 83 6.28 8.45 -10.40
N ASN A 84 6.38 7.19 -10.82
CA ASN A 84 7.58 6.38 -10.71
C ASN A 84 8.19 6.30 -9.29
N ILE A 85 7.36 6.18 -8.25
CA ILE A 85 7.79 6.13 -6.86
C ILE A 85 8.04 4.66 -6.42
N GLU A 86 9.05 4.42 -5.59
CA GLU A 86 9.27 3.13 -4.95
C GLU A 86 8.17 2.82 -3.91
N TYR A 87 7.85 1.55 -3.68
CA TYR A 87 6.91 1.18 -2.63
C TYR A 87 7.41 1.62 -1.26
N ALA A 88 6.46 1.95 -0.38
CA ALA A 88 6.77 2.28 1.01
C ALA A 88 7.58 1.13 1.64
N GLU A 89 8.71 1.47 2.27
CA GLU A 89 9.68 0.49 2.79
C GLU A 89 9.02 -0.54 3.73
N MET A 90 8.10 -0.06 4.56
CA MET A 90 7.38 -0.87 5.54
C MET A 90 6.10 -1.52 5.01
N ALA A 91 5.87 -1.54 3.69
CA ALA A 91 4.74 -2.23 3.04
C ALA A 91 5.13 -2.85 1.67
N GLY A 92 6.42 -2.97 1.39
CA GLY A 92 6.92 -3.34 0.06
C GLY A 92 6.56 -4.76 -0.38
N ALA A 93 6.58 -5.75 0.53
CA ALA A 93 6.19 -7.12 0.24
C ALA A 93 4.67 -7.22 0.01
N THR A 94 3.87 -6.52 0.80
CA THR A 94 2.41 -6.44 0.62
C THR A 94 2.05 -5.86 -0.73
N LEU A 95 2.61 -4.69 -1.08
CA LEU A 95 2.35 -4.01 -2.34
C LEU A 95 2.87 -4.85 -3.54
N GLU A 96 4.01 -5.51 -3.41
CA GLU A 96 4.52 -6.44 -4.44
C GLU A 96 3.65 -7.70 -4.59
N PHE A 97 3.12 -8.24 -3.48
CA PHE A 97 2.17 -9.35 -3.54
C PHE A 97 0.91 -8.94 -4.31
N ILE A 98 0.36 -7.76 -4.01
CA ILE A 98 -0.85 -7.25 -4.68
C ILE A 98 -0.59 -7.01 -6.18
N GLN A 99 0.54 -6.38 -6.51
CA GLN A 99 0.99 -6.17 -7.87
C GLN A 99 0.99 -7.47 -8.70
N ARG A 100 1.58 -8.53 -8.14
CA ARG A 100 1.82 -9.79 -8.87
C ARG A 100 0.59 -10.68 -8.88
N CYS A 101 -0.10 -10.82 -7.75
CA CYS A 101 -1.14 -11.82 -7.57
C CYS A 101 -2.52 -11.31 -7.97
N PHE A 102 -2.84 -10.05 -7.63
CA PHE A 102 -4.17 -9.48 -7.92
C PHE A 102 -4.19 -8.70 -9.21
N LEU A 103 -3.16 -7.88 -9.48
CA LEU A 103 -3.15 -6.99 -10.64
C LEU A 103 -2.42 -7.57 -11.86
N ARG A 104 -1.64 -8.64 -11.68
CA ARG A 104 -0.87 -9.30 -12.74
C ARG A 104 0.02 -8.35 -13.56
N MET A 105 0.45 -7.23 -12.97
CA MET A 105 1.12 -6.13 -13.66
C MET A 105 2.62 -6.36 -13.90
N ASN A 106 3.16 -7.55 -13.64
CA ASN A 106 4.62 -7.73 -13.66
C ASN A 106 5.07 -9.16 -13.97
N PRO A 107 5.00 -9.60 -15.25
CA PRO A 107 5.14 -11.01 -15.57
C PRO A 107 6.57 -11.54 -15.42
N ASP A 108 7.64 -10.77 -15.67
CA ASP A 108 8.99 -11.37 -15.69
C ASP A 108 10.10 -10.57 -15.00
N LYS A 109 10.05 -9.22 -15.00
CA LYS A 109 11.14 -8.37 -14.46
C LYS A 109 10.63 -7.02 -13.96
N GLY A 110 11.05 -6.65 -12.75
CA GLY A 110 10.80 -5.34 -12.13
C GLY A 110 10.23 -5.50 -10.73
N SER A 111 10.43 -4.52 -9.85
CA SER A 111 9.66 -4.34 -8.61
C SER A 111 9.80 -2.87 -8.24
N LYS A 112 8.75 -2.31 -7.65
CA LYS A 112 8.81 -0.97 -7.03
C LYS A 112 9.37 -1.04 -5.61
N ALA A 113 9.43 -2.22 -4.99
CA ALA A 113 10.04 -2.37 -3.68
C ALA A 113 11.55 -2.08 -3.76
N SER A 114 12.04 -1.30 -2.79
CA SER A 114 13.47 -0.95 -2.73
C SER A 114 14.35 -2.20 -2.71
N ARG A 115 15.34 -2.23 -3.61
CA ARG A 115 16.25 -3.38 -3.75
C ARG A 115 17.54 -3.11 -3.00
N ASN A 116 17.83 -3.96 -2.02
CA ASN A 116 19.21 -4.16 -1.59
C ASN A 116 20.01 -4.73 -2.77
N LYS A 117 20.96 -3.94 -3.31
CA LYS A 117 21.80 -4.27 -4.50
C LYS A 117 22.48 -5.65 -4.47
N LYS A 118 22.53 -6.30 -3.29
CA LYS A 118 23.11 -7.64 -3.08
C LYS A 118 22.15 -8.81 -3.38
N LYS A 119 20.83 -8.61 -3.48
CA LYS A 119 19.87 -9.70 -3.75
C LYS A 119 19.55 -9.80 -5.25
N LYS A 120 20.00 -10.91 -5.86
CA LYS A 120 19.81 -11.25 -7.29
C LYS A 120 18.38 -11.66 -7.68
N CYS A 121 17.48 -11.91 -6.73
CA CYS A 121 16.16 -12.45 -7.05
C CYS A 121 15.23 -11.35 -7.60
N ALA A 122 14.51 -11.65 -8.69
CA ALA A 122 13.60 -10.72 -9.34
C ALA A 122 12.39 -10.34 -8.46
N MET A 123 12.08 -11.17 -7.46
CA MET A 123 10.92 -11.05 -6.56
C MET A 123 11.33 -11.08 -5.09
N ASN A 124 10.56 -10.37 -4.26
CA ASN A 124 10.71 -10.42 -2.80
C ASN A 124 10.57 -11.86 -2.28
N GLN A 125 11.53 -12.32 -1.46
CA GLN A 125 11.55 -13.68 -0.93
C GLN A 125 10.35 -14.00 -0.03
N LYS A 126 9.83 -13.01 0.72
CA LYS A 126 8.63 -13.19 1.52
C LYS A 126 7.41 -13.47 0.62
N VAL A 127 7.29 -12.71 -0.47
CA VAL A 127 6.23 -12.89 -1.48
C VAL A 127 6.32 -14.27 -2.13
N LEU A 128 7.52 -14.69 -2.54
CA LEU A 128 7.74 -16.03 -3.11
C LEU A 128 7.35 -17.14 -2.13
N SER A 129 7.75 -16.99 -0.87
CA SER A 129 7.45 -17.98 0.18
C SER A 129 5.95 -18.13 0.41
N LEU A 130 5.22 -17.02 0.51
CA LEU A 130 3.76 -17.05 0.64
C LEU A 130 3.09 -17.65 -0.59
N LEU A 131 3.52 -17.26 -1.79
CA LEU A 131 2.99 -17.80 -3.05
C LEU A 131 3.13 -19.33 -3.11
N ASN A 132 4.30 -19.87 -2.80
CA ASN A 132 4.51 -21.32 -2.80
C ASN A 132 3.59 -22.01 -1.79
N LYS A 133 3.47 -21.48 -0.57
CA LYS A 133 2.54 -22.04 0.44
C LYS A 133 1.08 -22.03 -0.01
N LEU A 134 0.67 -21.00 -0.75
CA LEU A 134 -0.69 -20.91 -1.30
C LEU A 134 -0.90 -21.87 -2.47
N MET A 135 0.13 -22.13 -3.29
CA MET A 135 0.06 -23.11 -4.37
C MET A 135 0.05 -24.55 -3.85
N ASP A 136 0.80 -24.82 -2.77
CA ASP A 136 0.89 -26.13 -2.12
C ASP A 136 -0.30 -26.41 -1.18
N PHE A 137 -1.25 -25.46 -1.05
CA PHE A 137 -2.41 -25.61 -0.18
C PHE A 137 -3.47 -26.49 -0.84
N GLU A 138 -3.69 -27.68 -0.28
CA GLU A 138 -4.80 -28.56 -0.63
C GLU A 138 -6.03 -28.22 0.21
N TRP A 139 -7.17 -27.98 -0.44
CA TRP A 139 -8.45 -27.84 0.23
C TRP A 139 -8.92 -29.24 0.63
N CYS A 140 -8.79 -29.59 1.91
CA CYS A 140 -9.39 -30.79 2.50
C CYS A 140 -10.92 -30.76 2.41
#